data_AF-A0A935UXA2-F1
#
_entry.id   AF-A0A935UXA2-F1
#
_cell.length_a   1.000
_cell.length_b   1.000
_cell.length_c   1.000
_cell.angle_alpha   90.00
_cell.angle_beta   90.00
_cell.angle_gamma   90.00
#
_symmetry.space_group_name_H-M   'P 1'
#
loop_
_entity.id
_entity.type
_entity.pdbx_description
1 polymer ?
#
loop_
_entity_poly.entity_id
_entity_poly.type
_entity_poly.pdbx_seq_one_letter_code
_entity_poly.pdbx_strand_id
1 'polypeptide(L)'
;MITVCPLPGTQEYGGLTVIEGKSISIVGGDDPDRIVLNGKDAGSTIRVADGSLTLENLTITGGTGTLYTSTGPEGLGGGVDAACGDGPDDRELRHQGQRRPVWRRRDRPWTSRNAETLILDSQLSDNIAYWGGGAYLQWGGQIIGTGIYRNDSDLAGGVFSGANTLTVTASVISENTSRETVSGGGALIYDGLLRSEDSDWGQGDTNNTRNDVMLANTRTDKYKSYTDKTAGETFSCDASVPSCS
;
A
#
# COMPACT_ATOMS: atom_id res chain seq x y z
N MET A 1 -10.14 -16.42 -11.75
CA MET A 1 -9.85 -14.99 -11.90
C MET A 1 -11.11 -14.33 -12.45
N ILE A 2 -11.61 -13.27 -11.81
CA ILE A 2 -12.71 -12.44 -12.32
C ILE A 2 -12.09 -11.18 -12.93
N THR A 3 -12.42 -10.87 -14.18
CA THR A 3 -12.01 -9.62 -14.82
C THR A 3 -13.17 -8.64 -14.84
N VAL A 4 -12.93 -7.43 -14.37
CA VAL A 4 -13.88 -6.30 -14.38
C VAL A 4 -13.33 -5.22 -15.30
N CYS A 5 -14.11 -4.82 -16.29
CA CYS A 5 -13.79 -3.70 -17.18
C CYS A 5 -14.79 -2.57 -16.90
N PRO A 6 -14.42 -1.55 -16.11
CA PRO A 6 -15.33 -0.45 -15.81
C PRO A 6 -15.67 0.34 -17.08
N LEU A 7 -16.76 1.10 -17.04
CA LEU A 7 -17.07 2.04 -18.13
C LEU A 7 -16.22 3.31 -17.98
N PRO A 8 -15.81 3.94 -19.11
CA PRO A 8 -15.10 5.22 -19.09
C PRO A 8 -15.80 6.29 -18.25
N GLY A 9 -15.00 7.13 -17.60
CA GLY A 9 -15.42 8.19 -16.71
C GLY A 9 -15.10 7.92 -15.25
N THR A 10 -15.50 8.86 -14.38
CA THR A 10 -15.34 8.73 -12.93
C THR A 10 -16.47 7.87 -12.37
N GLN A 11 -16.11 6.72 -11.85
CA GLN A 11 -16.97 5.85 -11.06
C GLN A 11 -16.73 6.15 -9.59
N GLU A 12 -17.76 6.68 -8.94
CA GLU A 12 -17.64 7.04 -7.54
C GLU A 12 -18.24 5.94 -6.65
N TYR A 13 -17.47 5.49 -5.66
CA TYR A 13 -17.84 4.45 -4.71
C TYR A 13 -17.90 5.05 -3.31
N GLY A 14 -19.02 4.89 -2.62
CA GLY A 14 -19.20 5.40 -1.25
C GLY A 14 -18.51 4.57 -0.16
N GLY A 15 -17.34 4.01 -0.47
CA GLY A 15 -16.59 3.10 0.40
C GLY A 15 -16.72 1.62 0.04
N LEU A 16 -15.60 0.93 0.25
CA LEU A 16 -15.35 -0.52 0.35
C LEU A 16 -16.05 -1.45 -0.66
N THR A 17 -15.44 -1.64 -1.83
CA THR A 17 -15.62 -2.90 -2.57
C THR A 17 -14.74 -3.97 -1.92
N VAL A 18 -15.29 -4.72 -0.96
CA VAL A 18 -14.63 -5.92 -0.42
C VAL A 18 -14.78 -7.03 -1.44
N ILE A 19 -13.67 -7.59 -1.90
CA ILE A 19 -13.71 -8.82 -2.68
C ILE A 19 -13.00 -9.92 -1.88
N GLU A 20 -13.76 -10.94 -1.50
CA GLU A 20 -13.27 -12.06 -0.69
C GLU A 20 -13.16 -13.34 -1.54
N GLY A 21 -12.07 -14.07 -1.35
CA GLY A 21 -11.91 -15.47 -1.77
C GLY A 21 -11.71 -15.70 -3.27
N LYS A 22 -11.38 -14.67 -4.06
CA LYS A 22 -11.14 -14.79 -5.52
C LYS A 22 -10.03 -13.87 -5.99
N SER A 23 -9.23 -14.33 -6.96
CA SER A 23 -8.33 -13.43 -7.70
C SER A 23 -9.14 -12.51 -8.63
N ILE A 24 -8.90 -11.21 -8.56
CA ILE A 24 -9.58 -10.18 -9.38
C ILE A 24 -8.56 -9.46 -10.25
N SER A 25 -8.99 -9.12 -11.45
CA SER A 25 -8.32 -8.20 -12.36
C SER A 25 -9.29 -7.07 -12.70
N ILE A 26 -8.87 -5.82 -12.54
CA ILE A 26 -9.62 -4.63 -12.99
C ILE A 26 -8.78 -3.93 -14.05
N VAL A 27 -9.35 -3.72 -15.23
CA VAL A 27 -8.64 -3.17 -16.39
C VAL A 27 -9.37 -1.93 -16.92
N GLY A 28 -8.68 -0.79 -16.93
CA GLY A 28 -9.23 0.52 -17.28
C GLY A 28 -9.09 0.95 -18.76
N GLY A 29 -8.39 0.17 -19.60
CA GLY A 29 -8.24 0.43 -21.03
C GLY A 29 -6.83 0.83 -21.42
N ASP A 30 -6.67 1.75 -22.38
CA ASP A 30 -5.35 2.16 -22.91
C ASP A 30 -4.81 3.45 -22.25
N ASP A 31 -5.60 4.08 -21.38
CA ASP A 31 -5.31 5.37 -20.75
C ASP A 31 -5.82 5.35 -19.29
N PRO A 32 -4.93 5.47 -18.28
CA PRO A 32 -5.33 5.42 -16.88
C PRO A 32 -6.32 6.52 -16.48
N ASP A 33 -6.25 7.69 -17.11
CA ASP A 33 -7.14 8.82 -16.79
C ASP A 33 -8.57 8.59 -17.30
N ARG A 34 -8.77 7.62 -18.19
CA ARG A 34 -10.07 7.32 -18.78
C ARG A 34 -11.00 6.62 -17.79
N ILE A 35 -10.45 5.84 -16.85
CA ILE A 35 -11.21 5.10 -15.85
C ILE A 35 -10.72 5.50 -14.47
N VAL A 36 -11.53 6.29 -13.78
CA VAL A 36 -11.23 6.77 -12.43
C VAL A 36 -12.15 6.07 -11.44
N LEU A 37 -11.57 5.32 -10.51
CA LEU A 37 -12.26 4.78 -9.34
C LEU A 37 -12.02 5.75 -8.18
N ASN A 38 -13.09 6.40 -7.71
CA ASN A 38 -13.02 7.39 -6.65
C ASN A 38 -13.71 6.88 -5.37
N GLY A 39 -12.99 6.83 -4.26
CA GLY A 39 -13.47 6.37 -2.95
C GLY A 39 -14.38 7.35 -2.18
N LYS A 40 -14.65 8.55 -2.73
CA LYS A 40 -15.50 9.60 -2.11
C LYS A 40 -15.16 9.95 -0.66
N ASP A 41 -13.89 10.04 -0.36
CA ASP A 41 -13.39 10.32 0.98
C ASP A 41 -13.87 9.29 2.04
N ALA A 42 -14.08 8.03 1.63
CA ALA A 42 -14.61 6.97 2.47
C ALA A 42 -13.82 5.67 2.33
N GLY A 43 -13.11 5.28 3.40
CA GLY A 43 -12.43 3.99 3.47
C GLY A 43 -11.37 3.83 2.38
N SER A 44 -10.95 2.58 2.14
CA SER A 44 -10.12 2.25 0.98
C SER A 44 -10.96 2.24 -0.29
N THR A 45 -10.46 2.81 -1.40
CA THR A 45 -11.17 2.76 -2.69
C THR A 45 -11.29 1.32 -3.18
N ILE A 46 -10.24 0.52 -3.03
CA ILE A 46 -10.24 -0.93 -3.28
C ILE A 46 -9.73 -1.65 -2.04
N ARG A 47 -10.46 -2.69 -1.59
CA ARG A 47 -9.98 -3.60 -0.54
C ARG A 47 -10.09 -5.05 -0.96
N VAL A 48 -8.98 -5.76 -0.88
CA VAL A 48 -8.91 -7.21 -1.08
C VAL A 48 -8.48 -7.85 0.23
N ALA A 49 -9.43 -8.52 0.87
CA ALA A 49 -9.20 -9.22 2.14
C ALA A 49 -8.65 -10.64 1.94
N ASP A 50 -8.95 -11.26 0.80
CA ASP A 50 -8.43 -12.56 0.42
C ASP A 50 -8.45 -12.74 -1.12
N GLY A 51 -7.37 -13.30 -1.67
CA GLY A 51 -7.15 -13.49 -3.11
C GLY A 51 -6.08 -12.57 -3.71
N SER A 52 -5.79 -12.78 -5.00
CA SER A 52 -4.84 -11.95 -5.76
C SER A 52 -5.53 -10.72 -6.36
N LEU A 53 -4.82 -9.61 -6.47
CA LEU A 53 -5.31 -8.40 -7.11
C LEU A 53 -4.43 -8.03 -8.30
N THR A 54 -5.05 -7.75 -9.44
CA THR A 54 -4.42 -7.09 -10.57
C THR A 54 -5.19 -5.82 -10.91
N LEU A 55 -4.48 -4.70 -10.95
CA LEU A 55 -4.99 -3.41 -11.41
C LEU A 55 -4.18 -2.99 -12.64
N GLU A 56 -4.85 -2.57 -13.69
CA GLU A 56 -4.21 -2.25 -14.96
C GLU A 56 -4.86 -1.03 -15.62
N ASN A 57 -4.07 -0.02 -16.00
CA ASN A 57 -4.51 1.13 -16.79
C ASN A 57 -5.71 1.89 -16.21
N LEU A 58 -5.66 2.24 -14.92
CA LEU A 58 -6.74 2.99 -14.27
C LEU A 58 -6.21 3.95 -13.20
N THR A 59 -7.02 4.93 -12.83
CA THR A 59 -6.74 5.88 -11.74
C THR A 59 -7.56 5.53 -10.50
N ILE A 60 -6.91 5.47 -9.33
CA ILE A 60 -7.54 5.27 -8.02
C ILE A 60 -7.28 6.51 -7.18
N THR A 61 -8.36 7.11 -6.69
CA THR A 61 -8.31 8.36 -5.94
C THR A 61 -9.37 8.46 -4.86
N GLY A 62 -9.26 9.48 -4.01
CA GLY A 62 -10.27 9.86 -3.03
C GLY A 62 -10.57 8.79 -1.97
N GLY A 63 -9.69 7.81 -1.79
CA GLY A 63 -9.80 6.88 -0.68
C GLY A 63 -9.14 7.48 0.56
N THR A 64 -9.74 7.35 1.74
CA THR A 64 -9.23 7.89 3.01
C THR A 64 -8.69 6.84 3.97
N GLY A 65 -8.81 5.56 3.60
CA GLY A 65 -8.70 4.47 4.55
C GLY A 65 -9.66 4.68 5.73
N THR A 66 -9.49 3.88 6.78
CA THR A 66 -9.91 4.29 8.12
C THR A 66 -8.70 4.80 8.87
N LEU A 67 -8.79 6.04 9.33
CA LEU A 67 -7.97 6.52 10.44
C LEU A 67 -8.22 5.59 11.64
N TYR A 68 -7.17 5.21 12.35
CA TYR A 68 -7.24 4.31 13.51
C TYR A 68 -8.32 4.78 14.49
N THR A 69 -9.50 4.15 14.50
CA THR A 69 -10.54 4.42 15.49
C THR A 69 -10.39 3.43 16.65
N SER A 70 -10.96 3.77 17.81
CA SER A 70 -10.91 2.95 19.02
C SER A 70 -11.56 1.56 18.89
N THR A 71 -12.16 1.24 17.73
CA THR A 71 -12.85 -0.03 17.43
C THR A 71 -12.04 -0.99 16.55
N GLY A 72 -10.84 -0.61 16.09
CA GLY A 72 -9.95 -1.48 15.31
C GLY A 72 -9.76 -1.05 13.84
N PRO A 73 -8.83 -1.68 13.10
CA PRO A 73 -8.49 -1.27 11.74
C PRO A 73 -9.48 -1.81 10.68
N GLU A 74 -10.10 -0.93 9.88
CA GLU A 74 -10.92 -1.29 8.71
C GLU A 74 -10.52 -0.45 7.47
N GLY A 75 -9.44 -0.77 6.77
CA GLY A 75 -9.00 0.01 5.60
C GLY A 75 -7.68 0.71 5.89
N LEU A 76 -6.61 -0.04 5.82
CA LEU A 76 -5.28 0.43 6.20
C LEU A 76 -4.58 1.24 5.10
N GLY A 77 -5.02 1.03 3.86
CA GLY A 77 -4.63 1.79 2.67
C GLY A 77 -5.69 2.79 2.22
N GLY A 78 -5.27 3.89 1.59
CA GLY A 78 -6.17 4.92 1.07
C GLY A 78 -6.72 4.52 -0.29
N GLY A 79 -5.84 4.40 -1.29
CA GLY A 79 -6.24 3.91 -2.61
C GLY A 79 -6.51 2.41 -2.60
N VAL A 80 -5.45 1.63 -2.34
CA VAL A 80 -5.49 0.16 -2.36
C VAL A 80 -5.15 -0.41 -0.99
N ASP A 81 -6.02 -1.29 -0.47
CA ASP A 81 -5.76 -2.11 0.71
C ASP A 81 -5.75 -3.60 0.32
N ALA A 82 -4.54 -4.18 0.23
CA ALA A 82 -4.30 -5.60 0.00
C ALA A 82 -3.76 -6.25 1.29
N ALA A 83 -4.66 -6.44 2.26
CA ALA A 83 -4.40 -7.15 3.50
C ALA A 83 -4.89 -8.60 3.39
N CYS A 84 -4.00 -9.57 3.17
CA CYS A 84 -4.41 -10.97 3.18
C CYS A 84 -4.24 -11.60 4.58
N GLY A 85 -5.34 -11.98 5.21
CA GLY A 85 -5.30 -12.63 6.53
C GLY A 85 -5.74 -11.71 7.66
N ASP A 86 -6.85 -12.13 8.27
CA ASP A 86 -7.53 -11.58 9.43
C ASP A 86 -7.91 -10.09 9.29
N GLY A 87 -8.90 -9.82 8.44
CA GLY A 87 -9.91 -8.83 8.83
C GLY A 87 -10.51 -9.23 10.20
N PRO A 88 -10.94 -8.29 11.04
CA PRO A 88 -11.37 -8.54 12.43
C PRO A 88 -12.60 -9.44 12.62
N ASP A 89 -13.11 -10.11 11.58
CA ASP A 89 -14.19 -11.08 11.71
C ASP A 89 -13.67 -12.52 11.80
N ASP A 90 -13.17 -12.86 12.99
CA ASP A 90 -13.35 -14.22 13.51
C ASP A 90 -13.79 -14.16 14.97
N ARG A 91 -14.98 -13.55 15.13
CA ARG A 91 -15.94 -13.68 16.25
C ARG A 91 -15.56 -12.99 17.56
N GLU A 92 -16.30 -11.92 17.87
CA GLU A 92 -16.75 -11.51 19.21
C GLU A 92 -15.94 -12.10 20.39
N LEU A 93 -14.90 -11.41 20.87
CA LEU A 93 -14.29 -11.73 22.17
C LEU A 93 -14.02 -10.47 23.00
N ARG A 94 -15.14 -9.93 23.48
CA ARG A 94 -15.38 -9.41 24.84
C ARG A 94 -14.15 -9.38 25.75
N HIS A 95 -13.68 -8.18 26.10
CA HIS A 95 -13.67 -7.76 27.51
C HIS A 95 -13.41 -6.27 27.67
N GLN A 96 -14.32 -5.60 28.39
CA GLN A 96 -14.06 -4.33 29.04
C GLN A 96 -12.82 -4.45 29.94
N GLY A 97 -11.90 -3.48 29.81
CA GLY A 97 -10.94 -3.16 30.86
C GLY A 97 -9.56 -3.79 30.72
N GLN A 98 -8.59 -2.88 30.55
CA GLN A 98 -7.17 -3.00 30.90
C GLN A 98 -6.17 -3.61 29.89
N ARG A 99 -5.43 -2.66 29.28
CA ARG A 99 -3.97 -2.59 29.09
C ARG A 99 -3.28 -3.64 28.19
N ARG A 100 -2.91 -3.13 27.00
CA ARG A 100 -1.82 -3.48 26.06
C ARG A 100 -2.08 -4.64 25.09
N PRO A 101 -1.99 -4.43 23.75
CA PRO A 101 -1.96 -5.53 22.79
C PRO A 101 -0.65 -6.31 22.94
N VAL A 102 -0.78 -7.59 23.28
CA VAL A 102 0.32 -8.56 23.25
C VAL A 102 0.33 -9.21 21.86
N TRP A 103 1.23 -8.77 21.00
CA TRP A 103 1.59 -9.49 19.77
C TRP A 103 2.35 -10.77 20.13
N ARG A 104 1.68 -11.83 20.60
CA ARG A 104 2.28 -13.17 20.74
C ARG A 104 1.29 -14.31 20.48
N ARG A 105 1.57 -15.05 19.39
CA ARG A 105 1.70 -16.54 19.21
C ARG A 105 1.09 -16.97 17.86
N ARG A 106 1.86 -17.17 16.79
CA ARG A 106 2.73 -18.33 16.39
C ARG A 106 2.08 -19.70 16.17
N ASP A 107 0.80 -19.94 16.45
CA ASP A 107 0.26 -21.33 16.39
C ASP A 107 -0.93 -21.56 15.43
N ARG A 108 -1.20 -20.65 14.48
CA ARG A 108 -2.07 -20.97 13.33
C ARG A 108 -1.24 -21.04 12.05
N PRO A 109 -1.37 -22.09 11.21
CA PRO A 109 -0.68 -22.13 9.93
C PRO A 109 -1.25 -21.02 9.05
N TRP A 110 -0.47 -19.94 8.88
CA TRP A 110 -0.73 -18.88 7.89
C TRP A 110 -0.71 -19.50 6.48
N THR A 111 -1.89 -19.85 5.95
CA THR A 111 -2.04 -20.53 4.66
C THR A 111 -2.32 -19.60 3.48
N SER A 112 -2.60 -18.30 3.68
CA SER A 112 -2.77 -17.34 2.58
C SER A 112 -1.49 -16.51 2.32
N ARG A 113 -0.35 -17.18 2.16
CA ARG A 113 0.95 -16.50 1.87
C ARG A 113 1.14 -16.06 0.41
N ASN A 114 0.17 -16.31 -0.47
CA ASN A 114 0.35 -16.21 -1.93
C ASN A 114 -0.62 -15.22 -2.61
N ALA A 115 -1.19 -14.28 -1.87
CA ALA A 115 -1.94 -13.21 -2.50
C ALA A 115 -0.96 -12.24 -3.17
N GLU A 116 -0.79 -12.42 -4.48
CA GLU A 116 -0.01 -11.52 -5.32
C GLU A 116 -0.86 -10.29 -5.63
N THR A 117 -0.32 -9.11 -5.30
CA THR A 117 -0.85 -7.84 -5.77
C THR A 117 0.04 -7.34 -6.89
N LEU A 118 -0.56 -7.06 -8.04
CA LEU A 118 0.07 -6.44 -9.20
C LEU A 118 -0.67 -5.15 -9.53
N ILE A 119 0.04 -4.03 -9.55
CA ILE A 119 -0.45 -2.74 -10.00
C ILE A 119 0.38 -2.36 -11.23
N LEU A 120 -0.28 -2.22 -12.37
CA LEU A 120 0.33 -2.06 -13.68
C LEU A 120 -0.23 -0.80 -14.35
N ASP A 121 0.66 0.05 -14.87
CA ASP A 121 0.33 1.19 -15.74
C ASP A 121 -0.82 2.06 -15.20
N SER A 122 -0.87 2.23 -13.87
CA SER A 122 -1.99 2.85 -13.17
C SER A 122 -1.56 4.16 -12.49
N GLN A 123 -2.54 4.90 -11.96
CA GLN A 123 -2.30 6.05 -11.09
C GLN A 123 -2.96 5.83 -9.73
N LEU A 124 -2.21 6.08 -8.65
CA LEU A 124 -2.74 6.14 -7.28
C LEU A 124 -2.47 7.55 -6.76
N SER A 125 -3.51 8.37 -6.66
CA SER A 125 -3.32 9.76 -6.26
C SER A 125 -4.37 10.32 -5.32
N ASP A 126 -3.95 11.30 -4.53
CA ASP A 126 -4.84 12.09 -3.67
C ASP A 126 -5.64 11.19 -2.71
N ASN A 127 -5.00 10.12 -2.23
CA ASN A 127 -5.54 9.22 -1.22
C ASN A 127 -4.94 9.54 0.15
N ILE A 128 -5.73 9.33 1.20
CA ILE A 128 -5.35 9.51 2.60
C ILE A 128 -5.40 8.15 3.29
N ALA A 129 -4.52 7.84 4.25
CA ALA A 129 -4.61 6.60 5.02
C ALA A 129 -3.89 6.68 6.37
N TYR A 130 -3.88 5.57 7.12
CA TYR A 130 -2.97 5.42 8.24
C TYR A 130 -1.64 4.76 7.82
N TRP A 131 -1.67 3.63 7.10
CA TRP A 131 -0.46 2.88 6.78
C TRP A 131 0.14 3.26 5.42
N GLY A 132 -0.65 3.19 4.35
CA GLY A 132 -0.21 3.45 2.98
C GLY A 132 -1.21 4.34 2.23
N GLY A 133 -0.86 5.59 1.93
CA GLY A 133 -1.78 6.54 1.29
C GLY A 133 -2.20 6.02 -0.09
N GLY A 134 -1.22 5.77 -0.97
CA GLY A 134 -1.48 5.15 -2.28
C GLY A 134 -1.85 3.67 -2.16
N ALA A 135 -0.94 2.85 -1.61
CA ALA A 135 -1.13 1.41 -1.48
C ALA A 135 -0.66 0.86 -0.13
N TYR A 136 -1.45 -0.04 0.44
CA TYR A 136 -1.09 -0.90 1.55
C TYR A 136 -0.99 -2.35 1.07
N LEU A 137 0.21 -2.92 1.10
CA LEU A 137 0.53 -4.25 0.60
C LEU A 137 1.11 -5.10 1.73
N GLN A 138 0.25 -5.83 2.45
CA GLN A 138 0.68 -6.53 3.67
C GLN A 138 1.76 -7.59 3.41
N TRP A 139 1.75 -8.22 2.23
CA TRP A 139 2.63 -9.35 1.89
C TRP A 139 3.50 -9.09 0.66
N GLY A 140 3.80 -7.82 0.40
CA GLY A 140 4.55 -7.40 -0.77
C GLY A 140 3.67 -7.34 -2.02
N GLY A 141 4.30 -7.20 -3.18
CA GLY A 141 3.61 -7.03 -4.44
C GLY A 141 4.52 -6.49 -5.54
N GLN A 142 3.92 -6.23 -6.69
CA GLN A 142 4.58 -5.67 -7.86
C GLN A 142 3.87 -4.39 -8.28
N ILE A 143 4.64 -3.33 -8.50
CA ILE A 143 4.18 -2.04 -9.01
C ILE A 143 5.00 -1.74 -10.25
N ILE A 144 4.36 -1.63 -11.41
CA ILE A 144 5.02 -1.52 -12.71
C ILE A 144 4.39 -0.37 -13.48
N GLY A 145 5.19 0.51 -14.06
CA GLY A 145 4.69 1.59 -14.92
C GLY A 145 3.72 2.57 -14.23
N THR A 146 3.69 2.57 -12.90
CA THR A 146 2.61 3.19 -12.12
C THR A 146 3.07 4.52 -11.53
N GLY A 147 2.19 5.53 -11.58
CA GLY A 147 2.36 6.79 -10.88
C GLY A 147 1.71 6.74 -9.49
N ILE A 148 2.44 7.08 -8.43
CA ILE A 148 1.92 7.18 -7.06
C ILE A 148 2.30 8.55 -6.51
N TYR A 149 1.33 9.46 -6.43
CA TYR A 149 1.62 10.84 -6.06
C TYR A 149 0.54 11.54 -5.24
N ARG A 150 0.97 12.52 -4.43
CA ARG A 150 0.09 13.35 -3.58
C ARG A 150 -0.78 12.54 -2.63
N ASN A 151 -0.31 11.39 -2.19
CA ASN A 151 -0.99 10.61 -1.16
C ASN A 151 -0.46 11.00 0.22
N ASP A 152 -1.31 10.94 1.24
CA ASP A 152 -1.00 11.33 2.62
C ASP A 152 -1.28 10.16 3.57
N SER A 153 -0.36 9.86 4.47
CA SER A 153 -0.67 8.93 5.56
C SER A 153 0.16 9.16 6.81
N ASP A 154 -0.17 8.45 7.88
CA ASP A 154 0.63 8.51 9.09
C ASP A 154 1.99 7.78 8.91
N LEU A 155 2.05 6.63 8.23
CA LEU A 155 3.26 5.79 8.15
C LEU A 155 3.96 5.68 6.79
N ALA A 156 3.23 5.75 5.67
CA ALA A 156 3.81 5.68 4.33
C ALA A 156 2.95 6.43 3.31
N GLY A 157 3.41 7.57 2.80
CA GLY A 157 2.59 8.40 1.91
C GLY A 157 2.19 7.62 0.65
N GLY A 158 3.17 7.09 -0.07
CA GLY A 158 2.95 6.29 -1.28
C GLY A 158 2.59 4.85 -0.94
N VAL A 159 3.58 4.04 -0.55
CA VAL A 159 3.41 2.58 -0.41
C VAL A 159 3.86 2.07 0.95
N PHE A 160 2.97 1.36 1.63
CA PHE A 160 3.34 0.54 2.78
C PHE A 160 3.47 -0.93 2.36
N SER A 161 4.60 -1.57 2.67
CA SER A 161 4.79 -3.01 2.52
C SER A 161 5.05 -3.67 3.86
N GLY A 162 4.15 -4.57 4.28
CA GLY A 162 4.19 -5.19 5.61
C GLY A 162 5.25 -6.29 5.74
N ALA A 163 5.34 -7.16 4.73
CA ALA A 163 6.15 -8.36 4.70
C ALA A 163 6.62 -8.68 3.26
N ASN A 164 7.54 -9.64 3.10
CA ASN A 164 8.02 -10.18 1.82
C ASN A 164 8.70 -9.15 0.90
N THR A 165 8.64 -9.37 -0.42
CA THR A 165 9.29 -8.52 -1.42
C THR A 165 8.27 -7.58 -2.06
N LEU A 166 8.55 -6.28 -2.01
CA LEU A 166 7.95 -5.28 -2.88
C LEU A 166 8.90 -5.07 -4.06
N THR A 167 8.42 -5.27 -5.27
CA THR A 167 9.14 -4.90 -6.50
C THR A 167 8.46 -3.68 -7.11
N VAL A 168 9.25 -2.65 -7.41
CA VAL A 168 8.82 -1.43 -8.08
C VAL A 168 9.66 -1.26 -9.34
N THR A 169 9.02 -1.22 -10.50
CA THR A 169 9.69 -1.17 -11.80
C THR A 169 9.11 -0.03 -12.64
N ALA A 170 9.98 0.76 -13.27
CA ALA A 170 9.57 1.82 -14.21
C ALA A 170 8.44 2.73 -13.69
N SER A 171 8.42 3.00 -12.38
CA SER A 171 7.33 3.71 -11.70
C SER A 171 7.80 5.05 -11.15
N VAL A 172 6.86 5.96 -10.91
CA VAL A 172 7.15 7.28 -10.31
C VAL A 172 6.40 7.38 -8.99
N ILE A 173 7.12 7.57 -7.89
CA ILE A 173 6.59 7.70 -6.53
C ILE A 173 7.05 9.03 -5.99
N SER A 174 6.19 10.06 -6.00
CA SER A 174 6.60 11.44 -5.74
C SER A 174 5.52 12.25 -5.03
N GLU A 175 5.89 13.35 -4.38
CA GLU A 175 4.96 14.28 -3.70
C GLU A 175 4.05 13.61 -2.65
N ASN A 176 4.44 12.45 -2.12
CA ASN A 176 3.67 11.77 -1.08
C ASN A 176 4.13 12.24 0.30
N THR A 177 3.19 12.32 1.23
CA THR A 177 3.42 12.80 2.59
C THR A 177 3.21 11.69 3.60
N SER A 178 4.16 11.56 4.51
CA SER A 178 3.99 10.83 5.76
C SER A 178 4.12 11.75 6.96
N ARG A 179 3.21 11.61 7.92
CA ARG A 179 3.09 12.51 9.09
C ARG A 179 3.90 12.06 10.30
N GLU A 180 4.17 10.77 10.46
CA GLU A 180 5.00 10.29 11.56
C GLU A 180 6.49 10.58 11.34
N THR A 181 7.28 10.55 12.42
CA THR A 181 8.71 10.85 12.34
C THR A 181 9.55 9.67 11.86
N VAL A 182 8.96 8.47 11.82
CA VAL A 182 9.66 7.19 11.60
C VAL A 182 9.05 6.47 10.38
N SER A 183 8.92 7.22 9.31
CA SER A 183 8.17 6.83 8.11
C SER A 183 8.83 7.33 6.82
N GLY A 184 8.38 6.79 5.69
CA GLY A 184 8.77 7.21 4.34
C GLY A 184 7.60 7.86 3.61
N GLY A 185 7.80 9.05 3.04
CA GLY A 185 6.83 9.64 2.15
C GLY A 185 6.60 8.75 0.92
N GLY A 186 7.66 8.22 0.31
CA GLY A 186 7.53 7.35 -0.86
C GLY A 186 7.11 5.93 -0.47
N ALA A 187 7.93 5.20 0.29
CA ALA A 187 7.56 3.89 0.82
C ALA A 187 8.09 3.61 2.23
N LEU A 188 7.36 2.74 2.95
CA LEU A 188 7.80 2.09 4.19
C LEU A 188 7.80 0.57 4.00
N ILE A 189 8.94 -0.07 4.23
CA ILE A 189 9.11 -1.53 4.22
C ILE A 189 9.25 -2.01 5.65
N TYR A 190 8.21 -2.64 6.18
CA TYR A 190 8.10 -2.97 7.61
C TYR A 190 8.78 -4.27 8.01
N ASP A 191 8.84 -5.25 7.10
CA ASP A 191 9.66 -6.46 7.19
C ASP A 191 9.87 -6.99 5.77
N GLY A 192 11.10 -7.21 5.32
CA GLY A 192 11.37 -7.76 3.99
C GLY A 192 12.21 -6.89 3.05
N LEU A 193 11.97 -7.06 1.74
CA LEU A 193 12.85 -6.58 0.67
C LEU A 193 12.12 -5.60 -0.24
N LEU A 194 12.73 -4.44 -0.51
CA LEU A 194 12.37 -3.61 -1.64
C LEU A 194 13.37 -3.87 -2.77
N ARG A 195 12.85 -4.12 -3.97
CA ARG A 195 13.59 -4.08 -5.23
C ARG A 195 13.03 -2.94 -6.06
N SER A 196 13.85 -1.94 -6.33
CA SER A 196 13.52 -0.82 -7.23
C SER A 196 14.35 -0.97 -8.49
N GLU A 197 13.69 -0.91 -9.64
CA GLU A 197 14.29 -0.99 -10.97
C GLU A 197 13.75 0.16 -11.82
N ASP A 198 14.64 0.95 -12.42
CA ASP A 198 14.29 2.06 -13.33
C ASP A 198 13.17 2.99 -12.82
N SER A 199 13.06 3.17 -11.49
CA SER A 199 11.98 3.92 -10.86
C SER A 199 12.46 5.26 -10.31
N ASP A 200 11.57 6.23 -10.26
CA ASP A 200 11.78 7.54 -9.65
C ASP A 200 11.07 7.60 -8.31
N TRP A 201 11.78 8.01 -7.27
CA TRP A 201 11.27 8.12 -5.91
C TRP A 201 11.15 9.58 -5.44
N GLY A 202 11.01 10.53 -6.38
CA GLY A 202 10.65 11.91 -6.08
C GLY A 202 11.84 12.84 -5.88
N GLN A 203 12.97 12.65 -6.58
CA GLN A 203 14.09 13.56 -6.40
C GLN A 203 13.75 14.99 -6.88
N GLY A 204 14.07 16.02 -6.08
CA GLY A 204 13.95 17.44 -6.48
C GLY A 204 12.70 18.15 -5.93
N ASP A 205 11.97 18.87 -6.78
CA ASP A 205 10.78 19.66 -6.37
C ASP A 205 9.53 18.79 -6.12
N THR A 206 9.58 17.52 -6.52
CA THR A 206 8.50 16.53 -6.36
C THR A 206 8.77 15.58 -5.19
N ASN A 207 9.46 16.07 -4.16
CA ASN A 207 9.97 15.24 -3.08
C ASN A 207 8.90 14.64 -2.18
N ASN A 208 9.15 13.40 -1.80
CA ASN A 208 8.39 12.71 -0.78
C ASN A 208 8.79 13.25 0.60
N THR A 209 7.80 13.59 1.42
CA THR A 209 8.05 14.01 2.81
C THR A 209 7.79 12.83 3.74
N ARG A 210 8.68 12.42 4.65
CA ARG A 210 10.01 12.96 5.01
C ARG A 210 11.21 12.28 4.32
N ASN A 211 11.01 11.07 3.81
CA ASN A 211 12.05 10.25 3.16
C ASN A 211 11.45 9.52 1.96
N ASP A 212 12.27 9.21 0.96
CA ASP A 212 11.82 8.46 -0.23
C ASP A 212 11.50 7.01 0.15
N VAL A 213 12.41 6.37 0.86
CA VAL A 213 12.24 4.99 1.33
C VAL A 213 12.66 4.90 2.79
N MET A 214 11.80 4.28 3.60
CA MET A 214 12.08 3.91 4.97
C MET A 214 12.05 2.39 5.11
N LEU A 215 13.07 1.82 5.76
CA LEU A 215 13.08 0.41 6.16
C LEU A 215 12.92 0.34 7.67
N ALA A 216 11.95 -0.45 8.15
CA ALA A 216 11.81 -0.78 9.56
C ALA A 216 12.25 -2.23 9.78
N ASN A 217 13.05 -2.45 10.82
CA ASN A 217 13.42 -3.79 11.27
C ASN A 217 12.75 -4.06 12.61
N THR A 218 11.61 -4.74 12.56
CA THR A 218 10.78 -5.06 13.74
C THR A 218 11.47 -5.97 14.77
N ARG A 219 12.57 -6.64 14.39
CA ARG A 219 13.34 -7.48 15.32
C ARG A 219 14.35 -6.67 16.14
N THR A 220 14.69 -5.47 15.70
CA THR A 220 15.75 -4.66 16.30
C THR A 220 15.31 -3.22 16.61
N ASP A 221 14.07 -2.85 16.32
CA ASP A 221 13.54 -1.47 16.39
C ASP A 221 14.44 -0.44 15.68
N LYS A 222 15.12 -0.88 14.62
CA LYS A 222 15.98 -0.02 13.81
C LYS A 222 15.26 0.44 12.56
N TYR A 223 15.37 1.72 12.30
CA TYR A 223 14.81 2.37 11.13
C TYR A 223 15.92 2.97 10.28
N LYS A 224 15.73 2.97 8.96
CA LYS A 224 16.69 3.54 8.02
C LYS A 224 15.98 4.30 6.92
N SER A 225 16.35 5.56 6.79
CA SER A 225 15.89 6.43 5.74
C SER A 225 16.88 6.44 4.59
N TYR A 226 16.33 6.41 3.39
CA TYR A 226 17.03 6.70 2.14
C TYR A 226 16.32 7.89 1.52
N THR A 227 17.10 8.92 1.22
CA THR A 227 16.66 10.14 0.52
C THR A 227 17.49 10.29 -0.74
N ASP A 228 16.96 11.05 -1.68
CA ASP A 228 17.64 11.49 -2.90
C ASP A 228 18.03 10.32 -3.82
N LYS A 229 17.17 9.30 -3.89
CA LYS A 229 17.35 8.22 -4.87
C LYS A 229 17.22 8.78 -6.27
N THR A 230 18.24 8.55 -7.09
CA THR A 230 18.27 9.15 -8.44
C THR A 230 17.19 8.50 -9.28
N ALA A 231 16.46 9.29 -10.06
CA ALA A 231 15.48 8.76 -10.99
C ALA A 231 16.12 7.72 -11.93
N GLY A 232 15.51 6.53 -12.01
CA GLY A 232 16.04 5.42 -12.82
C GLY A 232 17.11 4.59 -12.13
N GLU A 233 17.44 4.86 -10.86
CA GLU A 233 18.38 4.04 -10.10
C GLU A 233 17.78 2.66 -9.80
N THR A 234 18.53 1.60 -10.12
CA THR A 234 18.24 0.25 -9.66
C THR A 234 18.91 0.03 -8.30
N PHE A 235 18.13 -0.34 -7.29
CA PHE A 235 18.63 -0.63 -5.95
C PHE A 235 17.77 -1.68 -5.24
N SER A 236 18.39 -2.40 -4.32
CA SER A 236 17.72 -3.39 -3.48
C SER A 236 17.98 -3.11 -2.01
N CYS A 237 16.93 -3.07 -1.21
CA CYS A 237 16.96 -2.70 0.20
C CYS A 237 16.31 -3.80 1.03
N ASP A 238 17.11 -4.53 1.82
CA ASP A 238 16.60 -5.52 2.76
C ASP A 238 16.51 -4.91 4.16
N ALA A 239 15.31 -4.90 4.76
CA ALA A 239 15.08 -4.41 6.10
C ALA A 239 15.91 -5.14 7.17
N SER A 240 16.37 -6.36 6.88
CA SER A 240 17.22 -7.16 7.75
C SER A 240 18.72 -6.82 7.69
N VAL A 241 19.19 -6.10 6.66
CA VAL A 241 20.63 -5.84 6.43
C VAL A 241 21.02 -4.36 6.57
N PRO A 242 22.32 -4.05 6.81
CA PRO A 242 22.81 -2.69 7.10
C PRO A 242 22.58 -1.63 6.02
N SER A 243 22.61 -1.99 4.74
CA SER A 243 22.66 -1.06 3.61
C SER A 243 21.86 -1.58 2.43
N CYS A 244 21.37 -0.69 1.57
CA CYS A 244 20.91 -1.07 0.24
C CYS A 244 22.10 -1.36 -0.68
N SER A 245 21.92 -2.31 -1.59
CA SER A 245 22.87 -2.71 -2.63
C SER A 245 22.42 -2.23 -4.00
#